data_AF-A0A3D3SAW8-F1
#
_entry.id   AF-A0A3D3SAW8-F1
#
_cell.length_a   1.000
_cell.length_b   1.000
_cell.length_c   1.000
_cell.angle_alpha   90.00
_cell.angle_beta   90.00
_cell.angle_gamma   90.00
#
_symmetry.space_group_name_H-M   'P 1'
#
loop_
_entity.id
_entity.type
_entity.pdbx_description
1 polymer ?
#
loop_
_entity_poly.entity_id
_entity_poly.type
_entity_poly.pdbx_seq_one_letter_code
_entity_poly.pdbx_strand_id
1 'polypeptide(L)'
;EGRGEAMTKKQYDELDAIRREFRDYAASLVGRAAWLGGLQEALRVSLGYDDYRIETPVVYNEALDDLGLNDKPRFIIVADNPGKNEQKAANRRYLVGQSGKLAQSWFLKELGMDFRAVSLIINKTPVHTPKTAEIRALRRLAADVSAA
;
A
#
# COMPACT_ATOMS: atom_id res chain seq x y z
N GLU A 1 -17.73 8.49 24.19
CA GLU A 1 -16.46 9.10 23.76
C GLU A 1 -15.27 8.29 24.27
N GLY A 2 -14.74 7.36 23.47
CA GLY A 2 -13.54 6.61 23.84
C GLY A 2 -12.31 7.47 23.57
N ARG A 3 -11.69 8.05 24.61
CA ARG A 3 -10.46 8.84 24.50
C ARG A 3 -9.27 7.91 24.25
N GLY A 4 -8.92 7.69 22.99
CA GLY A 4 -7.56 7.23 22.67
C GLY A 4 -6.60 8.39 22.94
N GLU A 5 -5.55 8.13 23.71
CA GLU A 5 -4.46 9.10 23.89
C GLU A 5 -3.70 9.27 22.57
N ALA A 6 -3.16 10.47 22.34
CA ALA A 6 -2.27 10.71 21.22
C ALA A 6 -0.99 9.88 21.37
N MET A 7 -0.29 9.66 20.26
CA MET A 7 1.04 9.06 20.34
C MET A 7 1.94 9.90 21.25
N THR A 8 2.73 9.23 22.08
CA THR A 8 3.85 9.92 22.76
C THR A 8 4.88 10.35 21.72
N LYS A 9 5.69 11.37 22.04
CA LYS A 9 6.79 11.81 21.18
C LYS A 9 7.71 10.66 20.79
N LYS A 10 8.03 9.77 21.73
CA LYS A 10 8.85 8.56 21.48
C LYS A 10 8.19 7.61 20.48
N GLN A 11 6.89 7.33 20.60
CA GLN A 11 6.17 6.48 19.65
C GLN A 11 6.10 7.11 18.26
N TYR A 12 5.89 8.42 18.19
CA TYR A 12 5.90 9.13 16.91
C TYR A 12 7.27 9.07 16.25
N ASP A 13 8.35 9.28 17.01
CA ASP A 13 9.72 9.24 16.48
C ASP A 13 10.08 7.85 15.94
N GLU A 14 9.63 6.79 16.62
CA GLU A 14 9.80 5.42 16.16
C GLU A 14 9.01 5.15 14.87
N LEU A 15 7.73 5.56 14.83
CA LEU A 15 6.90 5.46 13.62
C LEU A 15 7.53 6.22 12.44
N ASP A 16 8.04 7.42 12.71
CA ASP A 16 8.67 8.29 11.73
C ASP A 16 9.99 7.70 11.20
N ALA A 17 10.77 7.04 12.05
CA ALA A 17 11.94 6.26 11.63
C ALA A 17 11.53 5.08 10.73
N ILE A 18 10.56 4.28 11.15
CA ILE A 18 10.08 3.09 10.41
C ILE A 18 9.50 3.49 9.04
N ARG A 19 8.69 4.55 8.96
CA ARG A 19 8.10 4.99 7.67
C ARG A 19 9.17 5.50 6.70
N ARG A 20 10.21 6.19 7.19
CA ARG A 20 11.35 6.61 6.37
C ARG A 20 12.11 5.42 5.82
N GLU A 21 12.47 4.47 6.69
CA GLU A 21 13.13 3.24 6.27
C GLU A 21 12.31 2.49 5.23
N PHE A 22 11.00 2.39 5.42
CA PHE A 22 10.12 1.74 4.44
C PHE A 22 10.03 2.50 3.12
N ARG A 23 10.00 3.84 3.14
CA ARG A 23 10.05 4.66 1.92
C ARG A 23 11.34 4.41 1.16
N ASP A 24 12.48 4.45 1.84
CA ASP A 24 13.79 4.25 1.24
C ASP A 24 13.92 2.83 0.70
N TYR A 25 13.39 1.84 1.42
CA TYR A 25 13.30 0.46 0.95
C TYR A 25 12.46 0.36 -0.34
N ALA A 26 11.26 0.95 -0.37
CA ALA A 26 10.40 0.94 -1.55
C ALA A 26 11.07 1.63 -2.75
N ALA A 27 11.73 2.77 -2.54
CA ALA A 27 12.52 3.45 -3.57
C ALA A 27 13.69 2.57 -4.05
N SER A 28 14.38 1.88 -3.14
CA SER A 28 15.46 0.95 -3.49
C SER A 28 14.98 -0.21 -4.36
N LEU A 29 13.74 -0.69 -4.16
CA LEU A 29 13.16 -1.75 -4.97
C LEU A 29 12.91 -1.29 -6.40
N VAL A 30 12.45 -0.05 -6.59
CA VAL A 30 12.29 0.55 -7.93
C VAL A 30 13.63 0.57 -8.66
N GLY A 31 14.72 0.95 -7.99
CA GLY A 31 16.06 0.95 -8.57
C GLY A 31 16.61 -0.46 -8.87
N ARG A 32 16.48 -1.39 -7.92
CA ARG A 32 17.01 -2.76 -8.04
C ARG A 32 16.20 -3.67 -8.95
N ALA A 33 14.92 -3.36 -9.16
CA ALA A 33 14.01 -4.14 -9.99
C ALA A 33 13.41 -3.28 -11.10
N ALA A 34 14.25 -2.60 -11.88
CA ALA A 34 13.82 -1.80 -13.03
C ALA A 34 12.99 -2.60 -14.06
N TRP A 35 13.17 -3.92 -14.10
CA TRP A 35 12.40 -4.87 -14.93
C TRP A 35 10.96 -5.11 -14.45
N LEU A 36 10.65 -4.79 -13.18
CA LEU A 36 9.38 -5.16 -12.54
C LEU A 36 8.17 -4.55 -13.24
N GLY A 37 8.25 -3.27 -13.63
CA GLY A 37 7.15 -2.58 -14.32
C GLY A 37 6.81 -3.24 -15.66
N GLY A 38 7.82 -3.68 -16.41
CA GLY A 38 7.63 -4.41 -17.67
C GLY A 38 6.95 -5.75 -17.46
N LEU A 39 7.34 -6.51 -16.43
CA LEU A 39 6.69 -7.78 -16.10
C LEU A 39 5.26 -7.62 -15.61
N GLN A 40 4.97 -6.59 -14.81
CA GLN A 40 3.61 -6.27 -14.39
C GLN A 40 2.73 -5.87 -15.58
N GLU A 41 3.28 -5.11 -16.53
CA GLU A 41 2.57 -4.73 -17.75
C GLU A 41 2.29 -5.96 -18.64
N ALA A 42 3.27 -6.85 -18.81
CA ALA A 42 3.08 -8.12 -19.52
C ALA A 42 2.02 -9.01 -18.85
N LEU A 43 2.08 -9.13 -17.52
CA LEU A 43 1.10 -9.88 -16.74
C LEU A 43 -0.31 -9.27 -16.90
N ARG A 44 -0.43 -7.94 -16.79
CA ARG A 44 -1.69 -7.20 -16.98
C ARG A 44 -2.32 -7.54 -18.33
N VAL A 45 -1.54 -7.48 -19.42
CA VAL A 45 -1.99 -7.83 -20.78
C VAL A 45 -2.41 -9.30 -20.86
N SER A 46 -1.61 -10.23 -20.34
CA SER A 46 -1.93 -11.67 -20.39
C SER A 46 -3.22 -12.05 -19.65
N LEU A 47 -3.59 -11.27 -18.63
CA LEU A 47 -4.80 -11.46 -17.83
C LEU A 47 -6.01 -10.71 -18.42
N GLY A 48 -5.84 -10.01 -19.54
CA GLY A 48 -6.91 -9.28 -20.21
C GLY A 48 -7.36 -8.01 -19.48
N TYR A 49 -6.53 -7.45 -18.60
CA TYR A 49 -6.82 -6.14 -18.02
C TYR A 49 -6.41 -5.06 -19.03
N ASP A 50 -7.37 -4.29 -19.53
CA ASP A 50 -7.18 -3.18 -20.50
C ASP A 50 -7.57 -1.81 -19.91
N ASP A 51 -8.16 -1.80 -18.72
CA ASP A 51 -8.75 -0.64 -18.02
C ASP A 51 -7.72 0.27 -17.31
N TYR A 52 -6.44 -0.09 -17.29
CA TYR A 52 -5.38 0.70 -16.67
C TYR A 52 -3.99 0.34 -17.22
N ARG A 53 -2.97 1.14 -16.88
CA ARG A 53 -1.54 0.89 -17.15
C ARG A 53 -0.73 0.88 -15.86
N ILE A 54 0.43 0.25 -15.88
CA ILE A 54 1.38 0.34 -14.76
C ILE A 54 2.03 1.73 -14.75
N GLU A 55 1.78 2.49 -13.69
CA GLU A 55 2.37 3.80 -13.38
C GLU A 55 3.36 3.69 -12.23
N THR A 56 3.03 2.93 -11.18
CA THR A 56 3.86 2.78 -9.98
C THR A 56 4.04 1.29 -9.62
N PRO A 57 5.11 0.62 -10.11
CA PRO A 57 5.35 -0.81 -9.87
C PRO A 57 5.45 -1.22 -8.40
N VAL A 58 6.07 -0.35 -7.60
CA VAL A 58 6.27 -0.47 -6.16
C VAL A 58 5.65 0.74 -5.50
N VAL A 59 4.58 0.55 -4.76
CA VAL A 59 3.81 1.63 -4.16
C VAL A 59 4.24 1.78 -2.71
N TYR A 60 4.71 2.96 -2.34
CA TYR A 60 4.77 3.39 -0.94
C TYR A 60 3.46 4.10 -0.59
N ASN A 61 2.94 3.90 0.63
CA ASN A 61 1.71 4.54 1.07
C ASN A 61 1.99 5.96 1.57
N GLU A 62 1.76 6.97 0.74
CA GLU A 62 1.98 8.37 1.08
C GLU A 62 1.08 8.86 2.22
N ALA A 63 -0.03 8.16 2.52
CA ALA A 63 -0.85 8.48 3.70
C ALA A 63 -0.10 8.29 5.03
N LEU A 64 1.01 7.54 5.06
CA LEU A 64 1.86 7.45 6.24
C LEU A 64 2.61 8.76 6.53
N ASP A 65 2.74 9.63 5.54
CA ASP A 65 3.47 10.90 5.64
C ASP A 65 2.62 11.99 6.26
N ASP A 66 1.30 11.87 6.07
CA ASP A 66 0.31 12.76 6.66
C ASP A 66 0.23 12.59 8.18
N LEU A 67 0.73 11.47 8.73
CA LEU A 67 0.70 11.20 10.17
C LEU A 67 1.60 12.16 10.94
N GLY A 68 0.99 12.89 11.86
CA GLY A 68 1.59 13.78 12.84
C GLY A 68 1.52 13.24 14.27
N LEU A 69 2.22 13.94 15.17
CA LEU A 69 2.28 13.60 16.60
C LEU A 69 0.90 13.57 17.28
N ASN A 70 -0.02 14.41 16.83
CA ASN A 70 -1.35 14.56 17.43
C ASN A 70 -2.37 13.55 16.89
N ASP A 71 -2.00 12.78 15.87
CA ASP A 71 -2.87 11.74 15.33
C ASP A 71 -3.01 10.58 16.31
N LYS A 72 -4.16 9.93 16.23
CA LYS A 72 -4.61 8.89 17.18
C LYS A 72 -4.97 7.61 16.43
N PRO A 73 -4.03 7.00 15.67
CA PRO A 73 -4.29 5.71 15.08
C PRO A 73 -4.59 4.70 16.21
N ARG A 74 -5.72 4.01 16.11
CA ARG A 74 -6.16 2.96 17.03
C ARG A 74 -5.98 1.57 16.46
N PHE A 75 -5.88 1.50 15.14
CA PHE A 75 -5.80 0.25 14.39
C PHE A 75 -4.59 0.28 13.46
N ILE A 76 -3.91 -0.86 13.35
CA ILE A 76 -2.99 -1.14 12.26
C ILE A 76 -3.70 -2.10 11.31
N ILE A 77 -3.90 -1.66 10.07
CA ILE A 77 -4.59 -2.42 9.04
C ILE A 77 -3.53 -2.94 8.07
N VAL A 78 -3.41 -4.26 8.01
CA VAL A 78 -2.43 -4.94 7.15
C VAL A 78 -3.16 -5.58 5.97
N ALA A 79 -3.15 -4.92 4.82
CA ALA A 79 -3.66 -5.47 3.57
C ALA A 79 -2.57 -6.25 2.82
N ASP A 80 -2.92 -6.92 1.72
CA ASP A 80 -1.99 -7.82 1.02
C ASP A 80 -0.99 -7.05 0.16
N ASN A 81 -1.48 -6.33 -0.85
CA ASN A 81 -0.69 -5.62 -1.84
C ASN A 81 -1.45 -4.44 -2.47
N PRO A 82 -0.78 -3.49 -3.13
CA PRO A 82 -1.43 -2.37 -3.82
C PRO A 82 -2.18 -2.87 -5.05
N GLY A 83 -3.43 -2.46 -5.20
CA GLY A 83 -4.28 -2.75 -6.36
C GLY A 83 -4.21 -1.68 -7.46
N LYS A 84 -5.14 -1.74 -8.41
CA LYS A 84 -5.17 -0.88 -9.61
C LYS A 84 -5.28 0.61 -9.29
N ASN A 85 -5.99 0.98 -8.23
CA ASN A 85 -6.17 2.39 -7.87
C ASN A 85 -5.02 2.90 -7.00
N GLU A 86 -4.47 2.04 -6.15
CA GLU A 86 -3.36 2.34 -5.25
C GLU A 86 -2.09 2.68 -6.04
N GLN A 87 -1.84 2.00 -7.17
CA GLN A 87 -0.65 2.21 -7.99
C GLN A 87 -0.68 3.46 -8.88
N LYS A 88 -1.83 4.13 -9.01
CA LYS A 88 -1.92 5.36 -9.80
C LYS A 88 -1.02 6.42 -9.19
N ALA A 89 -0.24 7.10 -10.02
CA ALA A 89 0.69 8.14 -9.58
C ALA A 89 -0.01 9.28 -8.83
N ALA A 90 -1.27 9.57 -9.19
CA ALA A 90 -2.10 10.56 -8.51
C ALA A 90 -2.62 10.12 -7.13
N ASN A 91 -2.57 8.82 -6.81
CA ASN A 91 -3.13 8.28 -5.57
C ASN A 91 -2.03 7.89 -4.57
N ARG A 92 -1.17 6.92 -4.92
CA ARG A 92 -0.11 6.32 -4.07
C ARG A 92 -0.49 6.17 -2.60
N ARG A 93 -1.71 5.69 -2.37
CA ARG A 93 -2.32 5.50 -1.05
C ARG A 93 -2.99 4.14 -0.99
N TYR A 94 -2.91 3.46 0.14
CA TYR A 94 -3.46 2.11 0.28
C TYR A 94 -4.95 2.10 0.59
N LEU A 95 -5.61 1.03 0.15
CA LEU A 95 -7.06 0.82 0.29
C LEU A 95 -7.86 2.01 -0.23
N VAL A 96 -7.54 2.54 -1.43
CA VAL A 96 -8.33 3.60 -2.08
C VAL A 96 -9.34 3.03 -3.08
N GLY A 97 -9.25 1.73 -3.40
CA GLY A 97 -10.25 0.99 -4.17
C GLY A 97 -11.46 0.51 -3.37
N GLN A 98 -12.16 -0.49 -3.92
CA GLN A 98 -13.41 -1.00 -3.37
C GLN A 98 -13.28 -1.55 -1.95
N SER A 99 -12.20 -2.29 -1.65
CA SER A 99 -11.94 -2.80 -0.30
C SER A 99 -11.82 -1.68 0.74
N GLY A 100 -11.26 -0.54 0.34
CA GLY A 100 -11.19 0.65 1.17
C GLY A 100 -12.55 1.30 1.45
N LYS A 101 -13.43 1.35 0.43
CA LYS A 101 -14.79 1.84 0.60
C LYS A 101 -15.58 0.95 1.56
N LEU A 102 -15.44 -0.37 1.43
CA LEU A 102 -16.07 -1.33 2.33
C LEU A 102 -15.56 -1.16 3.77
N ALA A 103 -14.25 -1.01 3.97
CA ALA A 103 -13.68 -0.75 5.28
C ALA A 103 -14.19 0.58 5.88
N GLN A 104 -14.24 1.66 5.10
CA GLN A 104 -14.79 2.94 5.53
C GLN A 104 -16.25 2.82 5.99
N SER A 105 -17.10 2.18 5.18
CA SER A 105 -18.50 1.96 5.53
C SER A 105 -18.67 1.10 6.78
N TRP A 106 -17.86 0.05 6.93
CA TRP A 106 -17.90 -0.82 8.11
C TRP A 106 -17.45 -0.08 9.38
N PHE A 107 -16.33 0.64 9.33
CA PHE A 107 -15.84 1.43 10.48
C PHE A 107 -16.84 2.50 10.91
N LEU A 108 -17.46 3.19 9.94
CA LEU A 108 -18.48 4.18 10.23
C LEU A 108 -19.72 3.54 10.86
N LYS A 109 -20.22 2.45 10.27
CA LYS A 109 -21.46 1.80 10.72
C LYS A 109 -21.30 1.08 12.06
N GLU A 110 -20.23 0.30 12.21
CA GLU A 110 -20.07 -0.62 13.34
C GLU A 110 -19.31 0.03 14.51
N LEU A 111 -18.43 1.00 14.24
CA LEU A 111 -17.62 1.65 15.27
C LEU A 111 -17.92 3.14 15.45
N GLY A 112 -18.66 3.77 14.54
CA GLY A 112 -18.88 5.22 14.55
C GLY A 112 -17.59 6.02 14.36
N MET A 113 -16.60 5.45 13.67
CA MET A 113 -15.26 6.04 13.50
C MET A 113 -14.94 6.29 12.02
N ASP A 114 -14.23 7.38 11.74
CA ASP A 114 -13.61 7.58 10.43
C ASP A 114 -12.41 6.64 10.30
N PHE A 115 -12.55 5.66 9.41
CA PHE A 115 -11.52 4.66 9.09
C PHE A 115 -10.14 5.28 8.84
N ARG A 116 -10.05 6.40 8.11
CA ARG A 116 -8.76 7.01 7.75
C ARG A 116 -8.13 7.71 8.93
N ALA A 117 -8.92 8.36 9.77
CA ALA A 117 -8.42 9.05 10.96
C ALA A 117 -7.94 8.08 12.05
N VAL A 118 -8.53 6.88 12.14
CA VAL A 118 -8.22 5.92 13.21
C VAL A 118 -7.31 4.77 12.79
N SER A 119 -6.88 4.71 11.53
CA SER A 119 -6.11 3.56 11.02
C SER A 119 -4.76 3.97 10.43
N LEU A 120 -3.73 3.25 10.85
CA LEU A 120 -2.46 3.17 10.13
C LEU A 120 -2.55 2.00 9.14
N ILE A 121 -2.44 2.27 7.84
CA ILE A 121 -2.66 1.27 6.80
C ILE A 121 -1.32 0.90 6.14
N ILE A 122 -0.99 -0.39 6.15
CA ILE A 122 0.18 -0.96 5.48
C ILE A 122 -0.22 -2.15 4.61
N ASN A 123 0.67 -2.54 3.71
CA ASN A 123 0.56 -3.77 2.92
C ASN A 123 1.69 -4.72 3.29
N LYS A 124 1.45 -6.02 3.21
CA LYS A 124 2.48 -7.07 3.38
C LYS A 124 3.58 -6.96 2.33
N THR A 125 3.25 -6.43 1.14
CA THR A 125 4.22 -6.10 0.09
C THR A 125 3.88 -4.76 -0.56
N PRO A 126 4.87 -3.92 -0.94
CA PRO A 126 4.63 -2.73 -1.75
C PRO A 126 4.49 -3.04 -3.25
N VAL A 127 4.67 -4.29 -3.68
CA VAL A 127 4.63 -4.66 -5.10
C VAL A 127 3.18 -4.73 -5.60
N HIS A 128 2.88 -3.96 -6.64
CA HIS A 128 1.54 -3.94 -7.23
C HIS A 128 1.20 -5.22 -8.02
N THR A 129 -0.02 -5.72 -7.83
CA THR A 129 -0.75 -6.58 -8.77
C THR A 129 -2.24 -6.25 -8.69
N PRO A 130 -3.06 -6.49 -9.73
CA PRO A 130 -4.49 -6.23 -9.68
C PRO A 130 -5.21 -6.91 -8.49
N LYS A 131 -4.80 -8.14 -8.15
CA LYS A 131 -5.29 -8.98 -7.05
C LYS A 131 -4.13 -9.75 -6.41
N THR A 132 -4.29 -10.12 -5.14
CA THR A 132 -3.29 -10.92 -4.40
C THR A 132 -2.93 -12.24 -5.09
N ALA A 133 -3.91 -12.90 -5.72
CA ALA A 133 -3.71 -14.18 -6.41
C ALA A 133 -2.66 -14.11 -7.54
N GLU A 134 -2.48 -12.93 -8.14
CA GLU A 134 -1.63 -12.72 -9.30
C GLU A 134 -0.17 -12.47 -8.93
N ILE A 135 0.15 -12.24 -7.65
CA ILE A 135 1.53 -12.17 -7.15
C ILE A 135 2.30 -13.45 -7.48
N ARG A 136 1.63 -14.61 -7.41
CA ARG A 136 2.25 -15.90 -7.75
C ARG A 136 2.62 -15.98 -9.23
N ALA A 137 1.80 -15.42 -10.12
CA ALA A 137 2.08 -15.37 -11.55
C ALA A 137 3.23 -14.39 -11.84
N LEU A 138 3.22 -13.21 -11.22
CA LEU A 138 4.32 -12.24 -11.34
C LEU A 138 5.65 -12.84 -10.87
N ARG A 139 5.65 -13.57 -9.75
CA ARG A 139 6.84 -14.25 -9.24
C ARG A 139 7.40 -15.29 -10.21
N ARG A 140 6.55 -15.99 -10.97
CA ARG A 140 7.00 -16.93 -12.01
C ARG A 140 7.69 -16.19 -13.15
N LEU A 141 7.08 -15.12 -13.66
CA LEU A 141 7.68 -14.28 -14.71
C LEU A 141 9.03 -13.68 -14.25
N ALA A 142 9.13 -13.28 -12.98
CA ALA A 142 10.35 -12.72 -12.43
C ALA A 142 11.49 -13.74 -12.25
N ALA A 143 11.17 -15.02 -12.05
CA ALA A 143 12.17 -16.08 -11.92
C ALA A 143 12.98 -16.24 -13.21
N ASP A 144 12.34 -16.09 -14.37
CA ASP A 144 12.97 -16.21 -15.68
C ASP A 144 13.92 -15.03 -15.98
N VAL A 145 13.68 -13.86 -15.37
CA VAL A 145 14.49 -12.64 -15.55
C VAL A 145 15.59 -12.52 -14.51
N SER A 146 15.36 -13.00 -13.27
CA SER A 146 16.34 -12.89 -12.18
C SER A 146 17.44 -13.96 -12.25
N ALA A 147 17.27 -14.99 -13.09
CA ALA A 147 18.25 -16.05 -13.32
C ALA A 147 19.16 -15.78 -14.53
N ALA A 148 18.92 -14.69 -15.27
CA ALA A 148 19.74 -14.21 -16.39
C ALA A 148 20.66 -13.07 -15.93
#